data_AF-A0A6G0XES3-F1
#
_entry.id   AF-A0A6G0XES3-F1
#
_cell.length_a   1.000
_cell.length_b   1.000
_cell.length_c   1.000
_cell.angle_alpha   90.00
_cell.angle_beta   90.00
_cell.angle_gamma   90.00
#
_symmetry.space_group_name_H-M   'P 1'
#
loop_
_entity.id
_entity.type
_entity.pdbx_description
1 polymer ?
#
loop_
_entity_poly.entity_id
_entity_poly.type
_entity_poly.pdbx_seq_one_letter_code
_entity_poly.pdbx_strand_id
1 'polypeptide(L)'
;MPVGACVSDVRRRTIAKFELREPADQISEQEWRDYFYKANEIGIIEYSRVDRAMKSLRLNTSLTDAPSHVAKLVHQLTIQLGQLSVESFLETEQKGVVGYLVAALAPPTFKATVCDELGRQQNKP
;
A
#
# COMPACT_ATOMS: atom_id res chain seq x y z
N MET A 1 8.69 27.15 14.83
CA MET A 1 7.24 27.16 14.60
C MET A 1 6.68 25.86 15.16
N PRO A 2 5.71 25.89 16.09
CA PRO A 2 5.16 24.66 16.66
C PRO A 2 4.41 23.87 15.59
N VAL A 3 4.66 22.56 15.52
CA VAL A 3 4.11 21.68 14.46
C VAL A 3 2.59 21.61 14.58
N GLY A 4 2.07 21.63 15.80
CA GLY A 4 0.63 21.71 16.06
C GLY A 4 -0.04 22.97 15.49
N ALA A 5 0.71 24.08 15.36
CA ALA A 5 0.21 25.32 14.74
C ALA A 5 0.37 25.35 13.21
N CYS A 6 1.07 24.38 12.62
CA CYS A 6 1.24 24.25 11.17
C CYS A 6 0.05 23.52 10.51
N VAL A 7 -0.88 23.00 11.31
CA VAL A 7 -2.05 22.25 10.87
C VAL A 7 -3.30 23.09 11.12
N SER A 8 -4.25 23.06 10.19
CA SER A 8 -5.53 23.77 10.34
C SER A 8 -6.24 23.36 11.65
N ASP A 9 -6.86 24.30 12.36
CA ASP A 9 -7.49 24.05 13.66
C ASP A 9 -8.53 22.91 13.61
N VAL A 10 -9.28 22.80 12.52
CA VAL A 10 -10.25 21.70 12.31
C VAL A 10 -9.56 20.35 12.31
N ARG A 11 -8.52 20.15 11.46
CA ARG A 11 -7.76 18.89 11.42
C ARG A 11 -7.08 18.59 12.75
N ARG A 12 -6.51 19.61 13.40
CA ARG A 12 -5.87 19.47 14.72
C ARG A 12 -6.85 18.91 15.75
N ARG A 13 -8.07 19.45 15.83
CA ARG A 13 -9.12 18.94 16.72
C ARG A 13 -9.60 17.54 16.34
N THR A 14 -9.68 17.23 15.05
CA THR A 14 -10.06 15.90 14.57
C THR A 14 -9.03 14.85 15.00
N ILE A 15 -7.74 15.08 14.73
CA ILE A 15 -6.66 14.17 15.13
C ILE A 15 -6.65 13.98 16.65
N ALA A 16 -6.72 15.08 17.40
CA ALA A 16 -6.78 15.06 18.85
C ALA A 16 -7.92 14.18 19.37
N LYS A 17 -9.12 14.36 18.83
CA LYS A 17 -10.32 13.63 19.26
C LYS A 17 -10.30 12.14 18.89
N PHE A 18 -9.93 11.82 17.66
CA PHE A 18 -10.12 10.47 17.11
C PHE A 18 -8.88 9.59 17.24
N GLU A 19 -7.68 10.16 17.18
CA GLU A 19 -6.43 9.40 17.11
C GLU A 19 -5.68 9.45 18.45
N LEU A 20 -5.49 10.66 19.00
CA LEU A 20 -4.80 10.86 20.27
C LEU A 20 -5.73 10.69 21.48
N ARG A 21 -7.05 10.74 21.27
CA ARG A 21 -8.11 10.62 22.29
C ARG A 21 -7.98 11.62 23.44
N GLU A 22 -7.45 12.80 23.15
CA GLU A 22 -7.22 13.87 24.12
C GLU A 22 -7.71 15.23 23.60
N PRO A 23 -7.97 16.20 24.49
CA PRO A 23 -8.30 17.56 24.10
C PRO A 23 -7.12 18.22 23.36
N ALA A 24 -7.39 18.93 22.26
CA ALA A 24 -6.34 19.53 21.42
C ALA A 24 -5.49 20.61 22.13
N ASP A 25 -6.00 21.13 23.25
CA ASP A 25 -5.37 22.08 24.15
C ASP A 25 -4.49 21.42 25.22
N GLN A 26 -4.64 20.12 25.46
CA GLN A 26 -3.86 19.35 26.45
C GLN A 26 -2.68 18.61 25.82
N ILE A 27 -2.72 18.38 24.50
CA ILE A 27 -1.62 17.72 23.77
C ILE A 27 -0.42 18.65 23.68
N SER A 28 0.70 18.21 24.23
CA SER A 28 1.96 18.94 24.20
C SER A 28 2.56 19.02 22.80
N GLU A 29 3.43 20.01 22.59
CA GLU A 29 4.17 20.13 21.33
C GLU A 29 5.06 18.91 21.04
N GLN A 30 5.53 18.19 22.08
CA GLN A 30 6.29 16.96 21.90
C GLN A 30 5.41 15.81 21.40
N GLU A 31 4.19 15.67 21.93
CA GLU A 31 3.25 14.65 21.46
C GLU A 31 2.79 14.90 20.03
N TRP A 32 2.60 16.17 19.64
CA TRP A 32 2.38 16.53 18.25
C TRP A 32 3.57 16.12 17.36
N ARG A 33 4.80 16.40 17.80
CA ARG A 33 6.01 15.99 17.07
C ARG A 33 6.09 14.48 16.93
N ASP A 34 5.87 13.74 18.01
CA ASP A 34 5.94 12.28 18.01
C ASP A 34 4.83 11.68 17.14
N TYR A 35 3.63 12.25 17.16
CA TYR A 35 2.52 11.85 16.29
C TYR A 35 2.88 12.07 14.81
N PHE A 36 3.33 13.27 14.43
CA PHE A 36 3.70 13.55 13.04
C PHE A 36 4.96 12.80 12.60
N TYR A 37 5.89 12.55 13.52
CA TYR A 37 7.10 11.78 13.26
C TYR A 37 6.78 10.30 13.06
N LYS A 38 5.93 9.69 13.90
CA LYS A 38 5.39 8.34 13.66
C LYS A 38 4.58 8.29 12.37
N ALA A 39 3.75 9.29 12.10
CA ALA A 39 3.03 9.40 10.84
C ALA A 39 3.97 9.59 9.64
N ASN A 40 5.20 10.10 9.84
CA ASN A 40 6.23 10.16 8.81
C ASN A 40 6.95 8.81 8.65
N GLU A 41 7.20 8.08 9.74
CA GLU A 41 7.72 6.71 9.70
C GLU A 41 6.71 5.73 9.06
N ILE A 42 5.42 5.93 9.32
CA ILE A 42 4.31 5.11 8.79
C ILE A 42 3.85 5.63 7.41
N GLY A 43 3.95 6.93 7.15
CA GLY A 43 3.39 7.62 5.97
C GLY A 43 4.29 7.65 4.75
N ILE A 44 5.54 7.22 4.88
CA ILE A 44 6.36 6.85 3.73
C ILE A 44 6.55 5.33 3.77
N ILE A 45 5.47 4.58 3.51
CA ILE A 45 5.66 3.45 2.59
C ILE A 45 6.37 4.08 1.41
N GLU A 46 7.67 3.83 1.29
CA GLU A 46 8.47 4.41 0.23
C GLU A 46 7.98 3.75 -1.05
N TYR A 47 6.89 4.28 -1.61
CA TYR A 47 6.18 3.71 -2.75
C TYR A 47 7.15 3.48 -3.91
N SER A 48 8.20 4.28 -4.01
CA SER A 48 9.31 4.10 -4.93
C SER A 48 10.16 2.84 -4.66
N ARG A 49 10.36 2.44 -3.40
CA ARG A 49 11.01 1.15 -3.05
C ARG A 49 10.08 -0.03 -3.27
N VAL A 50 8.80 0.09 -2.92
CA VAL A 50 7.79 -0.94 -3.22
C VAL A 50 7.72 -1.12 -4.73
N ASP A 51 7.51 -0.06 -5.51
CA ASP A 51 7.44 -0.11 -6.97
C ASP A 51 8.73 -0.71 -7.59
N ARG A 52 9.90 -0.32 -7.09
CA ARG A 52 11.18 -0.90 -7.54
C ARG A 52 11.27 -2.40 -7.26
N ALA A 53 10.86 -2.85 -6.07
CA ALA A 53 10.86 -4.28 -5.73
C ALA A 53 9.84 -5.05 -6.58
N MET A 54 8.63 -4.52 -6.71
CA MET A 54 7.53 -5.16 -7.44
C MET A 54 7.80 -5.31 -8.93
N LYS A 55 8.60 -4.42 -9.53
CA LYS A 55 9.02 -4.53 -10.94
C LYS A 55 9.78 -5.82 -11.27
N SER A 56 10.38 -6.49 -10.29
CA SER A 56 11.04 -7.77 -10.50
C SER A 56 10.10 -8.97 -10.42
N LEU A 57 8.82 -8.78 -10.06
CA LEU A 57 7.82 -9.86 -10.10
C LEU A 57 7.65 -10.38 -11.53
N ARG A 58 7.59 -11.70 -11.66
CA ARG A 58 7.42 -12.37 -12.95
C ARG A 58 6.58 -13.62 -12.76
N LEU A 59 5.52 -13.75 -13.56
CA LEU A 59 4.77 -14.99 -13.63
C LEU A 59 5.66 -16.10 -14.17
N ASN A 60 5.74 -17.21 -13.44
CA ASN A 60 6.49 -18.37 -13.89
C ASN A 60 5.61 -19.26 -14.79
N THR A 61 5.78 -19.13 -16.10
CA THR A 61 5.02 -19.88 -17.11
C THR A 61 5.59 -21.28 -17.41
N SER A 62 6.73 -21.66 -16.83
CA SER A 62 7.32 -23.00 -17.02
C SER A 62 6.75 -24.05 -16.08
N LEU A 63 5.95 -23.64 -15.10
CA LEU A 63 5.20 -24.54 -14.24
C LEU A 63 4.06 -25.19 -15.03
N THR A 64 3.76 -26.45 -14.73
CA THR A 64 2.74 -27.21 -15.48
C THR A 64 1.32 -26.92 -15.03
N ASP A 65 1.14 -26.48 -13.78
CA ASP A 65 -0.16 -26.27 -13.14
C ASP A 65 -0.52 -24.77 -13.05
N ALA A 66 -1.63 -24.37 -13.69
CA ALA A 66 -2.02 -22.97 -13.80
C ALA A 66 -2.36 -22.29 -12.45
N PRO A 67 -3.12 -22.91 -11.52
CA PRO A 67 -3.26 -22.40 -10.14
C PRO A 67 -1.92 -22.16 -9.44
N SER A 68 -0.95 -23.03 -9.66
CA SER A 68 0.40 -22.88 -9.08
C SER A 68 1.16 -21.66 -9.64
N HIS A 69 0.82 -21.14 -10.82
CA HIS A 69 1.47 -19.95 -11.38
C HIS A 69 1.13 -18.71 -10.56
N VAL A 70 -0.16 -18.53 -10.29
CA VAL A 70 -0.68 -17.38 -9.54
C VAL A 70 -0.29 -17.50 -8.07
N ALA A 71 -0.41 -18.69 -7.47
CA ALA A 71 0.00 -18.92 -6.09
C ALA A 71 1.48 -18.58 -5.86
N LYS A 72 2.35 -18.97 -6.80
CA LYS A 72 3.79 -18.67 -6.72
C LYS A 72 4.08 -17.18 -6.92
N LEU A 73 3.35 -16.50 -7.81
CA LEU A 73 3.47 -15.06 -8.01
C LEU A 73 3.02 -14.27 -6.77
N VAL A 74 1.92 -14.66 -6.15
CA VAL A 74 1.45 -14.06 -4.89
C VAL A 74 2.47 -14.30 -3.78
N HIS A 75 3.02 -15.50 -3.69
CA HIS A 75 4.07 -15.81 -2.70
C HIS A 75 5.33 -14.95 -2.90
N GLN A 76 5.77 -14.72 -4.14
CA GLN A 76 6.88 -13.80 -4.45
C GLN A 76 6.57 -12.38 -3.96
N LEU A 77 5.36 -11.88 -4.21
CA LEU A 77 4.93 -10.57 -3.76
C LEU A 77 4.94 -10.46 -2.23
N THR A 78 4.42 -11.47 -1.52
CA THR A 78 4.42 -11.49 -0.04
C THR A 78 5.84 -11.48 0.53
N ILE A 79 6.76 -12.26 -0.05
CA ILE A 79 8.18 -12.25 0.37
C ILE A 79 8.79 -10.86 0.18
N GLN A 80 8.53 -10.20 -0.96
CA GLN A 80 9.07 -8.87 -1.23
C GLN A 80 8.53 -7.80 -0.28
N LEU A 81 7.24 -7.85 0.05
CA LEU A 81 6.67 -6.95 1.06
C LEU A 81 7.24 -7.20 2.45
N GLY A 82 7.45 -8.46 2.83
CA GLY A 82 8.08 -8.82 4.10
C GLY A 82 9.52 -8.32 4.23
N GLN A 83 10.31 -8.41 3.15
CA GLN A 83 11.67 -7.86 3.11
C GLN A 83 11.72 -6.34 3.25
N LEU A 84 10.63 -5.66 2.91
CA LEU A 84 10.50 -4.21 3.05
C LEU A 84 9.82 -3.80 4.37
N SER A 85 9.40 -4.76 5.20
CA SER A 85 8.62 -4.52 6.43
C SER A 85 7.35 -3.69 6.17
N VAL A 86 6.71 -3.91 5.01
CA VAL A 86 5.47 -3.24 4.58
C VAL A 86 4.38 -4.27 4.25
N GLU A 87 4.25 -5.32 5.05
CA GLU A 87 3.26 -6.38 4.86
C GLU A 87 1.82 -5.85 4.91
N SER A 88 1.58 -4.80 5.69
CA SER A 88 0.29 -4.09 5.77
C SER A 88 -0.17 -3.52 4.42
N PHE A 89 0.74 -3.35 3.46
CA PHE A 89 0.43 -2.91 2.09
C PHE A 89 -0.59 -3.81 1.38
N LEU A 90 -0.64 -5.11 1.74
CA LEU A 90 -1.63 -6.04 1.21
C LEU A 90 -3.06 -5.63 1.56
N GLU A 91 -3.25 -5.08 2.75
CA GLU A 91 -4.57 -4.71 3.29
C GLU A 91 -4.90 -3.26 2.97
N THR A 92 -3.91 -2.36 3.06
CA THR A 92 -4.11 -0.93 2.88
C THR A 92 -4.19 -0.50 1.42
N GLU A 93 -3.46 -1.18 0.51
CA GLU A 93 -3.29 -0.77 -0.89
C GLU A 93 -3.66 -1.89 -1.88
N GLN A 94 -4.84 -2.49 -1.69
CA GLN A 94 -5.33 -3.62 -2.49
C GLN A 94 -5.30 -3.36 -4.01
N LYS A 95 -5.66 -2.15 -4.46
CA LYS A 95 -5.60 -1.78 -5.88
C LYS A 95 -4.17 -1.75 -6.41
N GLY A 96 -3.23 -1.22 -5.63
CA GLY A 96 -1.81 -1.20 -5.98
C GLY A 96 -1.24 -2.61 -6.10
N VAL A 97 -1.57 -3.49 -5.16
CA VAL A 97 -1.18 -4.91 -5.16
C VAL A 97 -1.66 -5.62 -6.42
N VAL A 98 -2.94 -5.47 -6.78
CA VAL A 98 -3.49 -6.05 -8.02
C VAL A 98 -2.76 -5.50 -9.24
N GLY A 99 -2.46 -4.20 -9.25
CA GLY A 99 -1.67 -3.57 -10.31
C GLY A 99 -0.31 -4.22 -10.53
N TYR A 100 0.43 -4.50 -9.46
CA TYR A 100 1.73 -5.17 -9.53
C TYR A 100 1.61 -6.62 -10.02
N LEU A 101 0.61 -7.36 -9.56
CA LEU A 101 0.35 -8.73 -10.02
C LEU A 101 0.04 -8.77 -11.51
N VAL A 102 -0.85 -7.88 -11.99
CA VAL A 102 -1.20 -7.76 -13.42
C VAL A 102 0.02 -7.34 -14.24
N ALA A 103 0.85 -6.43 -13.72
CA ALA A 103 2.06 -5.99 -14.41
C ALA A 103 3.03 -7.15 -14.68
N ALA A 104 3.13 -8.10 -13.74
CA ALA A 104 4.00 -9.27 -13.79
C ALA A 104 3.48 -10.43 -14.66
N LEU A 105 2.24 -10.36 -15.16
CA LEU A 105 1.65 -11.40 -15.99
C LEU A 105 2.34 -11.51 -17.35
N ALA A 106 2.52 -12.76 -17.79
CA ALA A 106 2.97 -13.15 -19.10
C ALA A 106 2.18 -14.40 -19.55
N PRO A 107 2.01 -14.67 -20.85
CA PRO A 107 2.41 -13.84 -21.99
C PRO A 107 1.56 -12.55 -22.13
N PRO A 108 1.96 -11.59 -22.97
CA PRO A 108 1.26 -10.31 -23.13
C PRO A 108 -0.21 -10.43 -23.52
N THR A 109 -0.55 -11.46 -24.30
CA THR A 109 -1.94 -11.77 -24.69
C THR A 109 -2.80 -12.13 -23.48
N PHE A 110 -2.28 -12.96 -22.57
CA PHE A 110 -2.96 -13.30 -21.33
C PHE A 110 -3.16 -12.06 -20.43
N LYS A 111 -2.10 -11.25 -20.30
CA LYS A 111 -2.17 -9.98 -19.56
C LYS A 111 -3.25 -9.06 -20.09
N ALA A 112 -3.35 -8.89 -21.42
CA ALA A 112 -4.37 -8.06 -22.05
C ALA A 112 -5.79 -8.54 -21.72
N THR A 113 -6.05 -9.84 -21.82
CA THR A 113 -7.35 -10.43 -21.46
C THR A 113 -7.71 -10.18 -20.01
N VAL A 114 -6.75 -10.31 -19.08
CA VAL A 114 -6.98 -10.04 -17.65
C VAL A 114 -7.27 -8.55 -17.42
N CYS A 115 -6.56 -7.64 -18.07
CA CYS A 115 -6.84 -6.20 -17.99
C CYS A 115 -8.26 -5.86 -18.46
N ASP A 116 -8.68 -6.42 -19.60
CA ASP A 116 -10.01 -6.21 -20.15
C ASP A 116 -11.09 -6.72 -19.20
N GLU A 117 -10.89 -7.91 -18.63
CA GLU A 117 -11.86 -8.51 -17.71
C GLU A 117 -11.97 -7.73 -16.40
N LEU A 118 -10.83 -7.30 -15.82
CA LEU A 118 -10.83 -6.43 -14.64
C LEU A 118 -11.55 -5.10 -14.91
N GLY A 119 -11.35 -4.51 -16.10
CA GLY A 119 -12.06 -3.31 -16.53
C GLY A 119 -13.56 -3.53 -16.65
N ARG A 120 -14.01 -4.69 -17.15
CA ARG A 120 -15.44 -5.04 -17.20
C ARG A 120 -16.05 -5.19 -15.82
N GLN A 121 -15.37 -5.87 -14.89
CA GLN A 121 -15.89 -6.09 -13.53
C GLN A 121 -15.98 -4.78 -12.71
N GLN A 122 -15.09 -3.81 -12.95
CA GLN A 122 -15.16 -2.49 -12.30
C GLN A 122 -16.38 -1.66 -12.73
N ASN A 123 -16.92 -1.90 -13.93
CA ASN A 123 -18.05 -1.16 -14.51
C ASN A 123 -19.40 -1.87 -14.28
N LYS A 124 -19.43 -2.90 -13.43
CA LYS A 124 -20.66 -3.60 -13.07
C LYS A 124 -21.42 -2.78 -12.02
N PRO A 125 -22.73 -2.50 -12.21
CA PRO A 125 -23.53 -1.72 -11.29
C PRO A 125 -23.70 -2.41 -9.93
#